data_AF-A0A847EH27-F1
#
_entry.id   AF-A0A847EH27-F1
#
_cell.length_a   1.000
_cell.length_b   1.000
_cell.length_c   1.000
_cell.angle_alpha   90.00
_cell.angle_beta   90.00
_cell.angle_gamma   90.00
#
_symmetry.space_group_name_H-M   'P 1'
#
loop_
_entity.id
_entity.type
_entity.pdbx_description
1 polymer ?
#
loop_
_entity_poly.entity_id
_entity_poly.type
_entity_poly.pdbx_seq_one_letter_code
_entity_poly.pdbx_strand_id
1 'polypeptide(L)' 'MSYQCPVCNRVSSSTHDLVRHMLGRGDRDHREWITSKGFSYSKMVVEQAMSFGGEEYKRFADALEEECGMKV' A
#
# COMPACT_ATOMS: atom_id res chain seq x y z
N MET A 1 7.40 14.50 4.38
CA MET A 1 7.97 13.25 3.85
C MET A 1 7.21 12.88 2.59
N SER A 2 7.91 12.41 1.58
CA SER A 2 7.33 11.96 0.31
C SER A 2 7.54 10.45 0.20
N TYR A 3 6.47 9.70 -0.06
CA TYR A 3 6.53 8.24 -0.17
C TYR A 3 6.46 7.85 -1.64
N GLN A 4 7.49 7.15 -2.11
CA GLN A 4 7.56 6.72 -3.51
C GLN A 4 7.03 5.29 -3.65
N CYS A 5 6.13 5.09 -4.61
CA CYS A 5 5.65 3.77 -4.94
C CYS A 5 6.80 2.89 -5.48
N PRO A 6 7.02 1.70 -4.92
CA PRO A 6 8.13 0.82 -5.31
C PRO A 6 7.91 0.14 -6.67
N VAL A 7 6.70 0.21 -7.23
CA VAL A 7 6.34 -0.43 -8.51
C VAL A 7 6.38 0.56 -9.66
N CYS A 8 5.94 1.80 -9.44
CA CYS A 8 5.74 2.78 -10.51
C CYS A 8 6.33 4.16 -10.25
N ASN A 9 7.04 4.35 -9.13
CA ASN A 9 7.67 5.59 -8.73
C ASN A 9 6.73 6.78 -8.54
N ARG A 10 5.41 6.55 -8.45
CA ARG A 10 4.46 7.61 -8.08
C ARG A 10 4.75 8.10 -6.66
N VAL A 11 4.88 9.41 -6.52
CA VAL A 11 5.06 10.06 -5.22
C VAL A 11 3.69 10.33 -4.59
N SER A 12 3.58 9.98 -3.32
CA SER A 12 2.41 10.18 -2.47
C SER A 12 2.79 11.08 -1.29
N SER A 13 1.84 11.90 -0.83
CA SER A 13 2.07 12.86 0.26
C SER A 13 2.04 12.22 1.66
N SER A 14 1.50 11.00 1.76
CA SER A 14 1.43 10.22 2.99
C SER A 14 1.41 8.73 2.67
N THR A 15 1.73 7.89 3.66
CA THR A 15 1.68 6.44 3.50
C THR A 15 0.28 5.93 3.23
N HIS A 16 -0.73 6.55 3.85
CA HIS A 16 -2.13 6.22 3.58
C HIS A 16 -2.53 6.54 2.13
N ASP A 17 -2.01 7.62 1.55
CA ASP A 17 -2.20 7.93 0.13
C ASP A 17 -1.50 6.90 -0.77
N LEU A 18 -0.29 6.47 -0.40
CA LEU A 18 0.42 5.41 -1.10
C LEU A 18 -0.34 4.07 -1.05
N VAL A 19 -0.90 3.68 0.10
CA VAL A 19 -1.73 2.48 0.21
C VAL A 19 -2.93 2.57 -0.74
N ARG A 20 -3.65 3.70 -0.75
CA ARG A 20 -4.79 3.90 -1.67
C ARG A 20 -4.35 3.81 -3.12
N HIS A 21 -3.18 4.34 -3.45
CA HIS A 21 -2.60 4.19 -4.78
C HIS A 21 -2.36 2.71 -5.13
N MET A 22 -1.68 1.97 -4.26
CA MET A 22 -1.34 0.55 -4.47
C MET A 22 -2.59 -0.34 -4.61
N LEU A 23 -3.59 -0.14 -3.74
CA LEU A 23 -4.82 -0.91 -3.76
C LEU A 23 -5.74 -0.51 -4.92
N GLY A 24 -5.88 0.80 -5.18
CA GLY A 24 -6.79 1.35 -6.18
C GLY A 24 -6.33 1.15 -7.62
N ARG A 25 -5.02 1.08 -7.86
CA ARG A 25 -4.50 0.82 -9.22
C ARG A 25 -4.86 -0.60 -9.67
N GLY A 26 -4.68 -1.58 -8.78
CA GLY A 26 -5.19 -2.94 -8.96
C GLY A 26 -4.74 -3.67 -10.21
N ASP A 27 -3.66 -3.24 -10.87
CA ASP A 27 -3.00 -3.97 -11.96
C ASP A 27 -2.18 -5.16 -11.42
N ARG A 28 -1.71 -5.99 -12.36
CA ARG A 28 -0.94 -7.18 -12.04
C ARG A 28 0.32 -6.86 -11.24
N ASP A 29 1.12 -5.87 -11.65
CA ASP A 29 2.43 -5.63 -11.06
C ASP A 29 2.29 -5.12 -9.61
N HIS A 30 1.28 -4.30 -9.32
CA HIS A 30 0.98 -3.85 -7.96
C HIS A 30 0.47 -5.00 -7.08
N ARG A 31 -0.40 -5.86 -7.63
CA ARG A 31 -0.89 -7.04 -6.91
C ARG A 31 0.23 -8.03 -6.59
N GLU A 32 1.08 -8.32 -7.57
CA GLU A 32 2.23 -9.22 -7.39
C GLU A 32 3.20 -8.66 -6.35
N TRP A 33 3.49 -7.36 -6.38
CA TRP A 33 4.33 -6.73 -5.37
C TRP A 33 3.72 -6.86 -3.98
N ILE A 34 2.44 -6.55 -3.81
CA ILE A 34 1.71 -6.70 -2.54
C ILE A 34 1.81 -8.15 -2.01
N THR A 35 1.57 -9.13 -2.88
CA THR A 35 1.65 -10.54 -2.50
C THR A 35 3.07 -10.97 -2.17
N SER A 36 4.08 -10.43 -2.85
CA SER A 36 5.50 -10.68 -2.54
C SER A 36 5.90 -10.22 -1.13
N LYS A 37 5.17 -9.25 -0.57
CA LYS A 37 5.34 -8.76 0.81
C LYS A 37 4.56 -9.57 1.85
N GLY A 38 3.89 -10.65 1.44
CA GLY A 38 3.12 -11.52 2.33
C GLY A 38 1.71 -11.00 2.65
N PHE A 39 1.25 -9.96 1.96
CA PHE A 39 -0.11 -9.45 2.12
C PHE A 39 -1.07 -10.11 1.13
N SER A 40 -2.32 -10.28 1.54
CA SER A 40 -3.40 -10.73 0.65
C SER A 40 -4.15 -9.52 0.08
N TYR A 41 -4.00 -9.27 -1.22
CA TYR A 41 -4.67 -8.17 -1.91
C TYR A 41 -6.21 -8.25 -1.77
N SER A 42 -6.78 -9.44 -1.94
CA SER A 42 -8.23 -9.64 -1.83
C SER A 42 -8.73 -9.37 -0.42
N LYS A 43 -8.00 -9.83 0.61
CA LYS A 43 -8.34 -9.56 2.01
C LYS A 43 -8.31 -8.06 2.31
N MET A 44 -7.28 -7.35 1.86
CA MET A 44 -7.18 -5.90 2.06
C MET A 44 -8.30 -5.13 1.38
N VAL A 45 -8.70 -5.51 0.15
CA VAL A 45 -9.81 -4.86 -0.55
C VAL A 45 -11.14 -5.12 0.15
N VAL A 46 -11.39 -6.36 0.61
CA VAL A 46 -12.60 -6.70 1.37
C VAL A 46 -12.64 -5.95 2.70
N GLU A 47 -11.55 -5.93 3.45
CA GLU A 47 -11.46 -5.17 4.70
C GLU A 47 -11.70 -3.69 4.45
N GLN A 48 -11.08 -3.10 3.43
CA GLN A 48 -11.28 -1.70 3.07
C GLN A 48 -12.75 -1.37 2.73
N ALA A 49 -13.48 -2.31 2.13
CA ALA A 49 -14.90 -2.15 1.81
C ALA A 49 -15.80 -2.31 3.03
N MET A 50 -15.45 -3.20 3.96
CA MET A 50 -16.25 -3.52 5.16
C MET A 50 -15.98 -2.57 6.32
N SER A 51 -14.73 -2.15 6.47
CA SER A 51 -14.24 -1.26 7.51
C SER A 51 -13.14 -0.39 6.92
N PHE A 52 -13.47 0.86 6.64
CA PHE A 52 -12.52 1.81 6.05
C PHE A 52 -11.27 1.91 6.93
N GLY A 53 -10.12 1.43 6.44
CA GLY A 53 -8.89 1.39 7.24
C GLY A 53 -8.85 0.26 8.29
N GLY A 54 -9.22 -0.96 7.90
CA GLY A 54 -9.07 -2.18 8.70
C GLY A 54 -7.62 -2.48 9.14
N GLU A 55 -7.45 -3.55 9.92
CA GLU A 55 -6.15 -3.90 10.53
C GLU A 55 -5.07 -4.18 9.48
N GLU A 56 -5.38 -4.94 8.42
CA GLU A 56 -4.39 -5.21 7.37
C GLU A 56 -4.03 -3.97 6.57
N TYR A 57 -4.96 -3.01 6.44
CA TYR A 57 -4.69 -1.72 5.79
C TYR A 57 -3.63 -0.94 6.59
N LYS A 58 -3.77 -0.88 7.92
CA LYS A 58 -2.81 -0.19 8.79
C LYS A 58 -1.46 -0.88 8.76
N ARG A 59 -1.45 -2.21 8.88
CA ARG A 59 -0.23 -3.02 8.80
C ARG A 59 0.50 -2.86 7.46
N PHE A 60 -0.25 -2.71 6.37
CA PHE A 60 0.33 -2.43 5.06
C PHE A 60 0.86 -1.00 4.94
N ALA A 61 0.21 -0.03 5.58
CA ALA A 61 0.75 1.32 5.70
C ALA A 61 2.09 1.30 6.45
N ASP A 62 2.17 0.64 7.61
CA ASP A 62 3.40 0.56 8.40
C ASP A 62 4.55 -0.09 7.60
N ALA A 63 4.26 -1.18 6.87
CA ALA A 63 5.24 -1.82 5.99
C ALA A 63 5.76 -0.89 4.88
N LEU A 64 4.89 -0.04 4.33
CA LEU A 64 5.30 0.97 3.34
C LEU A 64 6.10 2.12 3.98
N GLU A 65 5.89 2.45 5.26
CA GLU A 65 6.73 3.42 5.97
C GLU A 65 8.16 2.92 6.11
N GLU A 66 8.32 1.64 6.45
CA GLU A 66 9.63 1.02 6.61
C GLU A 66 10.38 0.87 5.28
N GLU A 67 9.67 0.52 4.20
CA GLU A 67 10.30 0.25 2.90
C GLU A 67 10.48 1.49 2.02
N CYS A 68 9.49 2.39 2.01
CA CYS A 68 9.46 3.54 1.09
C CYS A 68 9.79 4.87 1.79
N GLY A 69 10.10 4.82 3.09
CA GLY A 69 10.49 5.98 3.88
C GLY A 69 11.86 6.52 3.48
N MET A 70 11.91 7.43 2.51
CA MET A 70 13.02 8.38 2.43
C MET A 70 12.96 9.32 3.64
N LYS A 71 13.85 9.10 4.62
CA LYS A 71 14.35 10.18 5.48
C LYS A 71 15.23 11.06 4.59
N VAL A 72 14.64 12.09 3.97
CA VAL A 72 15.42 13.27 3.57
C VAL A 72 15.69 14.07 4.83
#